data_AF-A0A667GF32-F1
#
_entry.id   AF-A0A667GF32-F1
#
_cell.length_a   1.000
_cell.length_b   1.000
_cell.length_c   1.000
_cell.angle_alpha   90.00
_cell.angle_beta   90.00
_cell.angle_gamma   90.00
#
_symmetry.space_group_name_H-M   'P 1'
#
loop_
_entity.id
_entity.type
_entity.pdbx_description
1 polymer ?
#
loop_
_entity_poly.entity_id
_entity_poly.type
_entity_poly.pdbx_seq_one_letter_code
_entity_poly.pdbx_strand_id
1 'polypeptide(L)'
;MAALGREAGADLKDAGVLPVRTGEASKDIRMAAYTHGQPSVSLGDEKFRRPMVIEIIEKKMEYLRKEKTLNVYGTVFFGTAASFSGMLANFIFRHCFKVKHDALKTYASVTTLPFLSTVVAYKFLVTDALYLGNISQENCVLRSSLVGIVCGVLYPTGLAFSKTGRLAVKYHTVPLPPKGRVLLYWLLLCQTEVKAMMIPLVFQTVFGILNGLRHYAIFESTLEKTVRND
;
A
#
# COMPACT_ATOMS: atom_id res chain seq x y z
N MET A 1 38.07 13.18 -65.82
CA MET A 1 38.13 11.70 -65.91
C MET A 1 36.77 11.24 -66.42
N ALA A 2 36.56 11.06 -67.74
CA ALA A 2 36.75 9.80 -68.50
C ALA A 2 35.95 8.64 -67.86
N ALA A 3 34.74 8.25 -68.31
CA ALA A 3 34.29 7.62 -69.58
C ALA A 3 34.46 6.08 -69.64
N LEU A 4 33.38 5.44 -70.10
CA LEU A 4 33.28 4.13 -70.79
C LEU A 4 33.25 2.81 -70.00
N GLY A 5 32.30 1.95 -70.41
CA GLY A 5 32.34 0.49 -70.20
C GLY A 5 30.99 -0.20 -70.47
N ARG A 6 30.80 -0.70 -71.69
CA ARG A 6 29.65 -1.46 -72.24
C ARG A 6 30.15 -2.87 -72.58
N GLU A 7 29.35 -3.92 -72.36
CA GLU A 7 29.29 -5.19 -73.12
C GLU A 7 28.06 -5.96 -72.60
N ALA A 8 27.02 -6.34 -73.35
CA ALA A 8 26.87 -7.03 -74.64
C ALA A 8 27.19 -8.54 -74.56
N GLY A 9 26.14 -9.36 -74.67
CA GLY A 9 26.19 -10.81 -74.80
C GLY A 9 24.81 -11.38 -75.08
N ALA A 10 24.41 -11.36 -76.36
CA ALA A 10 23.38 -12.23 -76.92
C ALA A 10 23.93 -13.68 -76.99
N ASP A 11 23.13 -14.74 -76.92
CA ASP A 11 22.29 -15.20 -78.03
C ASP A 11 21.73 -16.63 -77.80
N LEU A 12 20.57 -16.86 -78.44
CA LEU A 12 20.14 -18.06 -79.18
C LEU A 12 19.58 -19.35 -78.51
N LYS A 13 18.41 -19.71 -79.08
CA LYS A 13 17.76 -21.02 -79.35
C LYS A 13 16.63 -21.44 -78.40
N ASP A 14 15.35 -21.49 -78.76
CA ASP A 14 14.56 -21.83 -79.97
C ASP A 14 13.82 -23.18 -79.83
N ALA A 15 12.56 -23.14 -80.30
CA ALA A 15 11.68 -24.20 -80.78
C ALA A 15 10.91 -25.14 -79.82
N GLY A 16 9.57 -25.20 -80.04
CA GLY A 16 8.74 -26.37 -79.76
C GLY A 16 7.29 -26.08 -79.31
N VAL A 17 6.42 -25.47 -80.13
CA VAL A 17 5.28 -26.12 -80.84
C VAL A 17 4.11 -26.63 -79.95
N LEU A 18 2.95 -25.97 -80.08
CA LEU A 18 1.57 -26.47 -79.83
C LEU A 18 1.03 -27.20 -81.09
N PRO A 19 -0.15 -27.87 -81.13
CA PRO A 19 -1.01 -28.48 -80.10
C PRO A 19 -1.52 -29.90 -80.49
N VAL A 20 -1.98 -30.75 -79.55
CA VAL A 20 -2.96 -31.83 -79.85
C VAL A 20 -3.93 -32.02 -78.67
N ARG A 21 -5.21 -32.15 -79.01
CA ARG A 21 -6.42 -32.11 -78.16
C ARG A 21 -7.04 -33.50 -78.06
N THR A 22 -7.31 -34.01 -76.85
CA THR A 22 -8.43 -34.93 -76.45
C THR A 22 -8.21 -35.29 -74.96
N GLY A 23 -9.15 -35.36 -74.01
CA GLY A 23 -10.58 -35.10 -73.88
C GLY A 23 -10.95 -35.38 -72.41
N GLU A 24 -11.94 -34.64 -71.90
CA GLU A 24 -12.85 -34.94 -70.77
C GLU A 24 -12.43 -34.94 -69.27
N ALA A 25 -13.39 -34.38 -68.50
CA ALA A 25 -13.80 -34.67 -67.12
C ALA A 25 -13.19 -33.86 -65.95
N SER A 26 -13.87 -32.73 -65.68
CA SER A 26 -14.30 -32.18 -64.37
C SER A 26 -13.78 -32.84 -63.08
N LYS A 27 -13.15 -32.03 -62.22
CA LYS A 27 -13.38 -32.03 -60.76
C LYS A 27 -12.90 -30.72 -60.14
N ASP A 28 -13.78 -30.16 -59.32
CA ASP A 28 -13.76 -28.81 -58.78
C ASP A 28 -12.45 -28.39 -58.11
N ILE A 29 -11.93 -27.25 -58.58
CA ILE A 29 -10.94 -26.43 -57.89
C ILE A 29 -11.63 -25.83 -56.65
N ARG A 30 -11.44 -26.43 -55.47
CA ARG A 30 -11.65 -25.74 -54.18
C ARG A 30 -10.30 -25.30 -53.64
N MET A 31 -9.84 -24.17 -54.16
CA MET A 31 -8.75 -23.41 -53.57
C MET A 31 -9.32 -22.72 -52.31
N ALA A 32 -9.02 -23.26 -51.13
CA ALA A 32 -9.38 -22.63 -49.87
C ALA A 32 -8.51 -21.38 -49.68
N ALA A 33 -9.07 -20.22 -50.02
CA ALA A 33 -8.53 -18.93 -49.59
C ALA A 33 -8.62 -18.86 -48.07
N TYR A 34 -7.46 -18.89 -47.40
CA TYR A 34 -7.36 -18.56 -45.98
C TYR A 34 -7.61 -17.07 -45.82
N THR A 35 -8.86 -16.71 -45.53
CA THR A 35 -9.19 -15.35 -45.07
C THR A 35 -9.23 -15.35 -43.55
N HIS A 36 -8.20 -14.71 -43.00
CA HIS A 36 -8.06 -14.25 -41.63
C HIS A 36 -9.37 -13.61 -41.11
N GLY A 37 -9.89 -14.12 -39.98
CA GLY A 37 -10.79 -13.39 -39.08
C GLY A 37 -12.28 -13.76 -39.12
N GLN A 38 -12.69 -14.67 -38.22
CA GLN A 38 -13.93 -14.63 -37.41
C GLN A 38 -13.98 -15.92 -36.57
N PRO A 39 -13.97 -15.87 -35.22
CA PRO A 39 -14.29 -17.04 -34.42
C PRO A 39 -15.80 -17.26 -34.48
N SER A 40 -16.23 -18.41 -34.96
CA SER A 40 -17.61 -18.88 -34.85
C SER A 40 -18.02 -18.92 -33.37
N VAL A 41 -18.79 -17.93 -32.93
CA VAL A 41 -19.41 -17.91 -31.60
C VAL A 41 -20.45 -19.02 -31.55
N SER A 42 -20.05 -20.17 -31.01
CA SER A 42 -20.93 -21.28 -30.70
C SER A 42 -21.78 -20.91 -29.48
N LEU A 43 -23.09 -21.14 -29.57
CA LEU A 43 -24.08 -20.91 -28.52
C LEU A 43 -23.84 -21.73 -27.24
N GLY A 44 -22.97 -22.76 -27.31
CA GLY A 44 -22.47 -23.49 -26.15
C GLY A 44 -21.48 -22.69 -25.29
N ASP A 45 -20.77 -21.73 -25.90
CA ASP A 45 -19.71 -20.97 -25.25
C ASP A 45 -20.29 -19.86 -24.35
N GLU A 46 -21.42 -19.25 -24.70
CA GLU A 46 -22.08 -18.24 -23.86
C GLU A 46 -22.57 -18.79 -22.51
N LYS A 47 -23.02 -20.06 -22.48
CA LYS A 47 -23.52 -20.72 -21.28
C LYS A 47 -22.42 -21.09 -20.30
N PHE A 48 -21.19 -21.33 -20.77
CA PHE A 48 -20.01 -21.55 -19.92
C PHE A 48 -19.26 -20.25 -19.61
N ARG A 49 -19.31 -19.25 -20.49
CA ARG A 49 -18.71 -17.94 -20.28
C ARG A 49 -19.35 -17.16 -19.13
N ARG A 50 -20.68 -17.21 -18.98
CA ARG A 50 -21.38 -16.57 -17.85
C ARG A 50 -20.96 -17.12 -16.48
N PRO A 51 -20.96 -18.44 -16.22
CA PRO A 51 -20.50 -18.99 -14.95
C PRO A 51 -19.00 -18.77 -14.73
N MET A 52 -18.17 -18.80 -15.79
CA MET A 52 -16.75 -18.48 -15.66
C MET A 52 -16.51 -17.00 -15.28
N VAL A 53 -17.27 -16.06 -15.86
CA VAL A 53 -17.22 -14.63 -15.49
C VAL A 53 -17.71 -14.42 -14.06
N ILE A 54 -18.77 -15.11 -13.63
CA ILE A 54 -19.28 -15.05 -12.25
C ILE A 54 -18.24 -15.61 -11.27
N GLU A 55 -17.59 -16.73 -11.58
CA GLU A 55 -16.54 -17.32 -10.74
C GLU A 55 -15.31 -16.39 -10.62
N ILE A 56 -14.91 -15.74 -11.73
CA ILE A 56 -13.83 -14.75 -11.73
C ILE A 56 -14.20 -13.53 -10.88
N ILE A 57 -15.44 -13.03 -11.00
CA ILE A 57 -15.95 -11.92 -10.20
C ILE A 57 -16.00 -12.29 -8.72
N GLU A 58 -16.47 -13.49 -8.38
CA GLU A 58 -16.55 -13.99 -7.02
C GLU A 58 -15.16 -14.13 -6.39
N LYS A 59 -14.20 -14.70 -7.13
CA LYS A 59 -12.79 -14.77 -6.72
C LYS A 59 -12.18 -13.37 -6.53
N LYS A 60 -12.44 -12.42 -7.43
CA LYS A 60 -11.98 -11.02 -7.27
C LYS A 60 -12.60 -10.37 -6.03
N MET A 61 -13.90 -10.56 -5.79
CA MET A 61 -14.59 -10.01 -4.63
C MET A 61 -14.08 -10.61 -3.32
N GLU A 62 -13.84 -11.92 -3.28
CA GLU A 62 -13.27 -12.59 -2.11
C GLU A 62 -11.84 -12.16 -1.81
N TYR A 63 -11.03 -11.99 -2.86
CA TYR A 63 -9.68 -11.46 -2.73
C TYR A 63 -9.66 -10.02 -2.21
N LEU A 64 -10.47 -9.12 -2.81
CA LEU A 64 -10.62 -7.74 -2.35
C LEU A 64 -11.10 -7.67 -0.90
N ARG A 65 -12.02 -8.56 -0.52
CA ARG A 65 -12.50 -8.70 0.86
C ARG A 65 -11.36 -9.06 1.81
N LYS A 66 -10.52 -10.03 1.42
CA LYS A 66 -9.35 -10.50 2.19
C LYS A 66 -8.27 -9.42 2.34
N GLU A 67 -8.00 -8.67 1.27
CA GLU A 67 -7.09 -7.53 1.27
C GLU A 67 -7.62 -6.42 2.22
N LYS A 68 -8.91 -6.08 2.11
CA LYS A 68 -9.55 -5.10 2.98
C LYS A 68 -9.52 -5.54 4.45
N THR A 69 -9.74 -6.83 4.74
CA THR A 69 -9.67 -7.34 6.12
C THR A 69 -8.25 -7.28 6.68
N LEU A 70 -7.24 -7.64 5.89
CA LEU A 70 -5.83 -7.52 6.28
C LEU A 70 -5.44 -6.06 6.55
N ASN A 71 -5.86 -5.13 5.70
CA ASN A 71 -5.60 -3.71 5.89
C ASN A 71 -6.28 -3.17 7.16
N VAL A 72 -7.55 -3.55 7.39
CA VAL A 72 -8.27 -3.19 8.61
C VAL A 72 -7.57 -3.78 9.85
N TYR A 73 -7.16 -5.04 9.81
CA TYR A 73 -6.45 -5.67 10.92
C TYR A 73 -5.12 -4.99 11.22
N GLY A 74 -4.31 -4.69 10.19
CA GLY A 74 -3.05 -3.96 10.32
C GLY A 74 -3.27 -2.55 10.91
N THR A 75 -4.26 -1.82 10.41
CA THR A 75 -4.60 -0.47 10.90
C THR A 75 -5.07 -0.51 12.36
N VAL A 76 -5.94 -1.47 12.72
CA VAL A 76 -6.45 -1.63 14.09
C VAL A 76 -5.33 -2.03 15.04
N PHE A 77 -4.47 -2.99 14.66
CA PHE A 77 -3.33 -3.40 15.46
C PHE A 77 -2.38 -2.22 15.69
N PHE A 78 -2.10 -1.43 14.66
CA PHE A 78 -1.26 -0.24 14.75
C PHE A 78 -1.87 0.83 15.66
N GLY A 79 -3.20 1.03 15.59
CA GLY A 79 -3.94 1.87 16.52
C GLY A 79 -3.86 1.37 17.96
N THR A 80 -3.98 0.06 18.21
CA THR A 80 -3.86 -0.51 19.56
C THR A 80 -2.46 -0.36 20.13
N ALA A 81 -1.41 -0.47 19.31
CA ALA A 81 -0.03 -0.20 19.71
C ALA A 81 0.16 1.27 20.12
N ALA A 82 -0.39 2.22 19.35
CA ALA A 82 -0.41 3.64 19.69
C ALA A 82 -1.16 3.93 21.00
N SER A 83 -2.30 3.25 21.23
CA SER A 83 -3.05 3.31 22.49
C SER A 83 -2.23 2.82 23.68
N PHE A 84 -1.53 1.69 23.54
CA PHE A 84 -0.70 1.13 24.60
C PHE A 84 0.49 2.05 24.93
N SER A 85 1.12 2.62 23.89
CA SER A 85 2.13 3.67 24.03
C SER A 85 1.61 4.89 24.80
N GLY A 86 0.40 5.37 24.47
CA GLY A 86 -0.26 6.44 25.23
C GLY A 86 -0.55 6.08 26.68
N MET A 87 -0.95 4.84 26.95
CA MET A 87 -1.20 4.34 28.30
C MET A 87 0.10 4.32 29.11
N LEU A 88 1.18 3.81 28.53
CA LEU A 88 2.51 3.79 29.13
C LEU A 88 3.04 5.21 29.39
N ALA A 89 2.87 6.12 28.42
CA ALA A 89 3.18 7.54 28.57
C ALA A 89 2.44 8.18 29.75
N ASN A 90 1.14 7.96 29.84
CA ASN A 90 0.35 8.52 30.92
C ASN A 90 0.73 7.94 32.30
N PHE A 91 1.08 6.64 32.36
CA PHE A 91 1.56 6.01 33.59
C PHE A 91 2.86 6.66 34.09
N ILE A 92 3.83 6.76 33.20
CA ILE A 92 5.17 7.29 33.48
C ILE A 92 5.11 8.76 33.91
N PHE A 93 4.40 9.62 33.17
CA PHE A 93 4.31 11.03 33.54
C PHE A 93 3.51 11.26 34.83
N ARG A 94 2.50 10.43 35.12
CA ARG A 94 1.78 10.51 36.40
C ARG A 94 2.66 10.15 37.58
N HIS A 95 3.54 9.16 37.41
CA HIS A 95 4.54 8.82 38.41
C HIS A 95 5.53 9.98 38.62
N CYS A 96 6.07 10.54 37.52
CA CYS A 96 6.97 11.70 37.53
C CYS A 96 6.37 12.91 38.28
N PHE A 97 5.13 13.30 37.93
CA PHE A 97 4.47 14.47 38.50
C PHE A 97 3.70 14.19 39.81
N LYS A 98 3.77 12.96 40.35
CA LYS A 98 3.05 12.52 41.56
C LYS A 98 1.54 12.81 41.54
N VAL A 99 0.92 12.70 40.37
CA VAL A 99 -0.50 13.07 40.19
C VAL A 99 -1.42 11.85 40.32
N LYS A 100 -2.25 11.82 41.37
CA LYS A 100 -3.25 10.76 41.59
C LYS A 100 -4.66 11.10 41.09
N HIS A 101 -4.99 12.38 40.93
CA HIS A 101 -6.32 12.84 40.53
C HIS A 101 -6.62 12.59 39.05
N ASP A 102 -7.91 12.48 38.69
CA ASP A 102 -8.44 12.40 37.32
C ASP A 102 -7.76 11.32 36.42
N ALA A 103 -7.32 10.20 37.01
CA ALA A 103 -6.60 9.13 36.32
C ALA A 103 -7.37 8.62 35.09
N LEU A 104 -8.60 8.16 35.31
CA LEU A 104 -9.45 7.61 34.26
C LEU A 104 -9.69 8.60 33.11
N LYS A 105 -9.91 9.88 33.42
CA LYS A 105 -10.14 10.92 32.41
C LYS A 105 -8.92 11.16 31.52
N THR A 106 -7.72 11.19 32.11
CA THR A 106 -6.49 11.33 31.32
C THR A 106 -6.20 10.09 30.51
N TYR A 107 -6.37 8.89 31.07
CA TYR A 107 -6.17 7.63 30.35
C TYR A 107 -7.14 7.52 29.17
N ALA A 108 -8.43 7.74 29.40
CA ALA A 108 -9.43 7.70 28.33
C ALA A 108 -9.05 8.64 27.17
N SER A 109 -8.64 9.88 27.46
CA SER A 109 -8.28 10.84 26.42
C SER A 109 -6.93 10.55 25.75
N VAL A 110 -5.92 10.13 26.51
CA VAL A 110 -4.57 9.82 25.99
C VAL A 110 -4.55 8.49 25.25
N THR A 111 -5.54 7.62 25.44
CA THR A 111 -5.67 6.37 24.69
C THR A 111 -6.54 6.54 23.44
N THR A 112 -7.69 7.22 23.55
CA THR A 112 -8.66 7.34 22.45
C THR A 112 -8.23 8.32 21.36
N LEU A 113 -7.64 9.46 21.73
CA LEU A 113 -7.22 10.46 20.72
C LEU A 113 -6.08 9.94 19.84
N PRO A 114 -4.99 9.34 20.38
CA PRO A 114 -3.93 8.78 19.55
C PRO A 114 -4.39 7.56 18.74
N PHE A 115 -5.30 6.74 19.27
CA PHE A 115 -5.93 5.65 18.52
C PHE A 115 -6.58 6.18 17.25
N LEU A 116 -7.52 7.11 17.41
CA LEU A 116 -8.31 7.64 16.31
C LEU A 116 -7.41 8.41 15.32
N SER A 117 -6.47 9.20 15.84
CA SER A 117 -5.47 9.90 15.03
C SER A 117 -4.64 8.93 14.20
N THR A 118 -4.18 7.82 14.77
CA THR A 118 -3.39 6.82 14.06
C THR A 118 -4.21 6.14 12.97
N VAL A 119 -5.46 5.76 13.25
CA VAL A 119 -6.34 5.13 12.26
C VAL A 119 -6.58 6.06 11.07
N VAL A 120 -6.92 7.32 11.33
CA VAL A 120 -7.20 8.31 10.27
C VAL A 120 -5.93 8.64 9.49
N ALA A 121 -4.81 8.89 10.17
CA ALA A 121 -3.54 9.20 9.52
C ALA A 121 -3.04 8.04 8.68
N TYR A 122 -3.17 6.80 9.15
CA TYR A 122 -2.78 5.61 8.41
C TYR A 122 -3.64 5.41 7.15
N LYS A 123 -4.96 5.64 7.26
CA LYS A 123 -5.85 5.59 6.10
C LYS A 123 -5.43 6.63 5.04
N PHE A 124 -5.28 7.89 5.44
CA PHE A 124 -4.99 8.96 4.49
C PHE A 124 -3.57 8.91 3.90
N LEU A 125 -2.56 8.69 4.74
CA LEU A 125 -1.15 8.79 4.33
C LEU A 125 -0.60 7.49 3.72
N VAL A 126 -1.14 6.35 4.12
CA VAL A 126 -0.66 5.04 3.66
C VAL A 126 -1.66 4.41 2.71
N THR A 127 -2.92 4.22 3.11
CA THR A 127 -3.91 3.48 2.29
C THR A 127 -4.31 4.25 1.04
N ASP A 128 -4.86 5.47 1.19
CA ASP A 128 -5.35 6.26 0.06
C ASP A 128 -4.21 6.62 -0.89
N ALA A 129 -3.05 6.93 -0.32
CA ALA A 129 -1.87 7.27 -1.10
C ALA A 129 -1.34 6.08 -1.93
N LEU A 130 -1.47 4.84 -1.43
CA LEU A 130 -1.17 3.63 -2.20
C LEU A 130 -2.11 3.47 -3.40
N TYR A 131 -3.42 3.66 -3.16
CA TYR A 131 -4.45 3.50 -4.19
C TYR A 131 -4.41 4.59 -5.26
N LEU A 132 -3.91 5.80 -4.95
CA LEU A 132 -3.68 6.86 -5.94
C LEU A 132 -2.51 6.57 -6.91
N GLY A 133 -1.77 5.48 -6.72
CA GLY A 133 -1.01 4.84 -7.80
C GLY A 133 0.36 5.45 -8.15
N ASN A 134 1.10 6.03 -7.20
CA ASN A 134 2.43 6.60 -7.54
C ASN A 134 3.46 6.53 -6.39
N ILE A 135 3.47 5.43 -5.63
CA ILE A 135 4.30 5.30 -4.44
C ILE A 135 5.25 4.12 -4.56
N SER A 136 6.55 4.40 -4.54
CA SER A 136 7.61 3.39 -4.43
C SER A 136 7.61 2.72 -3.05
N GLN A 137 8.17 1.52 -2.97
CA GLN A 137 8.25 0.74 -1.73
C GLN A 137 8.84 1.56 -0.57
N GLU A 138 9.94 2.31 -0.82
CA GLU A 138 10.56 3.12 0.22
C GLU A 138 9.66 4.24 0.73
N ASN A 139 8.86 4.87 -0.14
CA ASN A 139 7.94 5.92 0.27
C ASN A 139 6.77 5.37 1.11
N CYS A 140 6.28 4.15 0.80
CA CYS A 140 5.26 3.48 1.62
C CYS A 140 5.79 3.17 3.02
N VAL A 141 7.01 2.61 3.10
CA VAL A 141 7.68 2.28 4.36
C VAL A 141 7.94 3.55 5.18
N LEU A 142 8.46 4.61 4.56
CA LEU A 142 8.72 5.90 5.22
C LEU A 142 7.43 6.52 5.77
N ARG A 143 6.34 6.52 4.99
CA ARG A 143 5.05 7.08 5.44
C ARG A 143 4.45 6.26 6.57
N SER A 144 4.47 4.94 6.48
CA SER A 144 3.99 4.04 7.54
C SER A 144 4.79 4.21 8.84
N SER A 145 6.12 4.26 8.73
CA SER A 145 7.00 4.51 9.87
C SER A 145 6.77 5.90 10.47
N LEU A 146 6.62 6.94 9.64
CA LEU A 146 6.38 8.31 10.09
C LEU A 146 5.06 8.42 10.86
N VAL A 147 3.99 7.81 10.36
CA VAL A 147 2.70 7.75 11.08
C VAL A 147 2.86 7.03 12.42
N GLY A 148 3.63 5.94 12.46
CA GLY A 148 3.96 5.25 13.71
C GLY A 148 4.64 6.15 14.73
N ILE A 149 5.71 6.82 14.32
CA ILE A 149 6.48 7.69 15.21
C ILE A 149 5.64 8.88 15.69
N VAL A 150 4.98 9.58 14.76
CA VAL A 150 4.23 10.80 15.07
C VAL A 150 2.96 10.49 15.86
N CYS A 151 2.09 9.63 15.35
CA CYS A 151 0.80 9.34 15.97
C CYS A 151 0.90 8.30 17.09
N GLY A 152 1.86 7.37 17.01
CA GLY A 152 2.03 6.30 17.99
C GLY A 152 2.93 6.65 19.17
N VAL A 153 3.81 7.66 19.07
CA VAL A 153 4.77 7.98 20.14
C VAL A 153 4.76 9.46 20.48
N LEU A 154 5.04 10.34 19.53
CA LEU A 154 5.18 11.78 19.81
C LEU A 154 3.87 12.42 20.28
N TYR A 155 2.77 12.15 19.57
CA TYR A 155 1.45 12.66 19.91
C TYR A 155 0.97 12.18 21.28
N PRO A 156 0.92 10.87 21.59
CA PRO A 156 0.54 10.39 22.92
C PRO A 156 1.46 10.91 24.03
N THR A 157 2.78 10.95 23.80
CA THR A 157 3.76 11.43 24.80
C THR A 157 3.55 12.91 25.12
N GLY A 158 3.42 13.76 24.11
CA GLY A 158 3.18 15.19 24.31
C GLY A 158 1.82 15.47 24.96
N LEU A 159 0.78 14.74 24.55
CA LEU A 159 -0.55 14.85 25.12
C LEU A 159 -0.57 14.43 26.60
N ALA A 160 0.09 13.31 26.94
CA ALA A 160 0.24 12.83 28.31
C ALA A 160 1.00 13.84 29.17
N PHE A 161 2.15 14.34 28.69
CA PHE A 161 2.97 15.33 29.38
C PHE A 161 2.21 16.63 29.66
N SER A 162 1.50 17.18 28.66
CA SER A 162 0.74 18.42 28.81
C SER A 162 -0.43 18.27 29.79
N LYS A 163 -1.21 17.17 29.68
CA LYS A 163 -2.35 16.94 30.57
C LYS A 163 -1.92 16.68 32.02
N THR A 164 -0.87 15.90 32.22
CA THR A 164 -0.35 15.59 33.56
C THR A 164 0.35 16.79 34.19
N GLY A 165 1.15 17.54 33.43
CA GLY A 165 1.79 18.77 33.89
C GLY A 165 0.78 19.84 34.30
N ARG A 166 -0.28 20.07 33.51
CA ARG A 166 -1.38 20.98 33.89
C ARG A 166 -2.06 20.57 35.18
N LEU A 167 -2.22 19.26 35.39
CA LEU A 167 -2.84 18.72 36.59
C LEU A 167 -1.93 18.85 37.82
N ALA A 168 -0.63 18.71 37.62
CA ALA A 168 0.38 18.92 38.66
C ALA A 168 0.41 20.36 39.17
N VAL A 169 0.28 21.33 38.26
CA VAL A 169 0.14 22.75 38.63
C VAL A 169 -1.16 23.00 39.38
N LYS A 170 -2.28 22.46 38.87
CA LYS A 170 -3.61 22.68 39.45
C LYS A 170 -3.71 22.17 40.89
N TYR A 171 -3.10 21.02 41.18
CA TYR A 171 -3.15 20.38 42.50
C TYR A 171 -1.88 20.55 43.33
N HIS A 172 -0.95 21.43 42.90
CA HIS A 172 0.30 21.71 43.60
C HIS A 172 1.10 20.45 44.00
N THR A 173 1.10 19.41 43.16
CA THR A 173 1.76 18.12 43.49
C THR A 173 3.27 18.16 43.30
N VAL A 174 3.79 19.18 42.60
CA VAL A 174 5.20 19.37 42.29
C VAL A 174 5.54 20.84 42.54
N PRO A 175 6.76 21.16 43.04
CA PRO A 175 7.21 22.53 43.22
C PRO A 175 6.98 23.36 41.95
N LEU A 176 6.43 24.57 42.14
CA LEU A 176 6.11 25.44 41.03
C LEU A 176 7.40 25.87 40.32
N PRO A 177 7.49 25.69 38.99
CA PRO A 177 8.67 26.10 38.25
C PRO A 177 8.89 27.61 38.31
N PRO A 178 10.15 28.06 38.21
CA PRO A 178 10.49 29.47 38.14
C PRO A 178 9.82 30.15 36.94
N LYS A 179 9.37 31.39 37.13
CA LYS A 179 8.65 32.19 36.11
C LYS A 179 9.44 32.18 34.78
N GLY A 180 8.79 31.74 33.71
CA GLY A 180 9.31 31.76 32.33
C GLY A 180 9.93 30.45 31.80
N ARG A 181 10.21 29.44 32.64
CA ARG A 181 10.82 28.15 32.18
C ARG A 181 10.10 26.89 32.68
N VAL A 182 8.77 26.96 32.69
CA VAL A 182 7.86 25.91 33.16
C VAL A 182 8.05 24.58 32.41
N LEU A 183 8.02 24.62 31.08
CA LEU A 183 8.15 23.43 30.24
C LEU A 183 9.53 22.78 30.37
N LEU A 184 10.59 23.59 30.40
CA LEU A 184 11.96 23.10 30.46
C LEU A 184 12.24 22.44 31.81
N TYR A 185 11.73 23.01 32.90
CA TYR A 185 11.79 22.40 34.23
C TYR A 185 11.08 21.04 34.28
N TRP A 186 9.88 20.94 33.70
CA TRP A 186 9.15 19.67 33.62
C TRP A 186 9.82 18.63 32.73
N LEU A 187 10.40 19.07 31.62
CA LEU A 187 11.16 18.19 30.73
C LEU A 187 12.40 17.62 31.45
N LEU A 188 13.09 18.46 32.22
CA LEU A 188 14.24 18.06 33.03
C LEU A 188 13.83 17.07 34.13
N LEU A 189 12.70 17.33 34.79
CA LEU A 189 12.17 16.47 35.85
C LEU A 189 11.81 15.07 35.32
N CYS A 190 11.25 15.00 34.12
CA CYS A 190 10.88 13.73 33.50
C CYS A 190 11.92 13.23 32.49
N GLN A 191 13.18 13.72 32.51
CA GLN A 191 14.20 13.34 31.53
C GLN A 191 14.45 11.81 31.50
N THR A 192 14.59 11.20 32.68
CA THR A 192 14.77 9.74 32.83
C THR A 192 13.58 8.96 32.31
N GLU A 193 12.38 9.51 32.52
CA GLU A 193 11.11 8.93 32.14
C GLU A 193 10.83 9.06 30.63
N VAL A 194 11.25 10.18 30.01
CA VAL A 194 11.26 10.38 28.57
C VAL A 194 12.23 9.39 27.91
N LYS A 195 13.34 9.04 28.57
CA LYS A 195 14.26 8.00 28.07
C LYS A 195 13.58 6.63 28.02
N ALA A 196 12.62 6.33 28.91
CA ALA A 196 11.84 5.09 28.85
C ALA A 196 10.91 5.05 27.62
N MET A 197 10.48 6.19 27.09
CA MET A 197 9.71 6.27 25.83
C MET A 197 10.51 5.86 24.59
N MET A 198 11.83 5.66 24.70
CA MET A 198 12.63 5.08 23.62
C MET A 198 12.21 3.65 23.31
N ILE A 199 11.68 2.90 24.28
CA ILE A 199 11.22 1.51 24.08
C ILE A 199 10.03 1.48 23.11
N PRO A 200 8.89 2.16 23.39
CA PRO A 200 7.78 2.22 22.44
C PRO A 200 8.18 2.92 21.13
N LEU A 201 9.15 3.85 21.14
CA LEU A 201 9.68 4.45 19.91
C LEU A 201 10.31 3.43 18.97
N VAL A 202 11.24 2.62 19.48
CA VAL A 202 11.90 1.57 18.68
C VAL A 202 10.86 0.56 18.21
N PHE A 203 9.97 0.11 19.11
CA PHE A 203 8.93 -0.85 18.77
C PHE A 203 8.01 -0.33 17.66
N GLN A 204 7.48 0.89 17.79
CA GLN A 204 6.58 1.48 16.80
C GLN A 204 7.27 1.75 15.45
N THR A 205 8.58 2.05 15.48
CA THR A 205 9.38 2.21 14.25
C THR A 205 9.55 0.87 13.52
N VAL A 206 9.96 -0.18 14.24
CA VAL A 206 10.10 -1.53 13.66
C VAL A 206 8.77 -2.03 13.12
N PHE A 207 7.69 -1.88 13.88
CA PHE A 207 6.34 -2.25 13.44
C PHE A 207 5.85 -1.40 12.26
N GLY A 208 6.18 -0.10 12.22
CA GLY A 208 5.85 0.78 11.11
C GLY A 208 6.52 0.34 9.81
N ILE A 209 7.80 -0.06 9.89
CA ILE A 209 8.56 -0.59 8.75
C ILE A 209 7.99 -1.93 8.28
N LEU A 210 7.80 -2.89 9.19
CA LEU A 210 7.27 -4.22 8.84
C LEU A 210 5.86 -4.15 8.25
N ASN A 211 4.98 -3.32 8.81
CA ASN A 211 3.66 -3.10 8.26
C ASN A 211 3.73 -2.42 6.89
N GLY A 212 4.56 -1.38 6.73
CA GLY A 212 4.74 -0.73 5.42
C GLY A 212 5.19 -1.70 4.34
N LEU A 213 6.16 -2.57 4.65
CA LEU A 213 6.63 -3.62 3.75
C LEU A 213 5.53 -4.65 3.42
N ARG A 214 4.80 -5.14 4.43
CA ARG A 214 3.69 -6.07 4.19
C ARG A 214 2.57 -5.46 3.36
N HIS A 215 2.22 -4.20 3.63
CA HIS A 215 1.20 -3.48 2.89
C HIS A 215 1.60 -3.28 1.43
N TYR A 216 2.86 -2.94 1.17
CA TYR A 216 3.38 -2.84 -0.18
C TYR A 216 3.38 -4.18 -0.92
N ALA A 217 3.89 -5.24 -0.29
CA ALA A 217 3.94 -6.57 -0.91
C ALA A 217 2.55 -7.12 -1.26
N ILE A 218 1.55 -6.88 -0.39
CA ILE A 218 0.16 -7.25 -0.68
C ILE A 218 -0.35 -6.47 -1.89
N PHE A 219 -0.12 -5.16 -1.94
CA PHE A 219 -0.55 -4.29 -3.04
C PHE A 219 0.09 -4.68 -4.39
N GLU A 220 1.40 -4.92 -4.40
CA GLU A 220 2.12 -5.38 -5.59
C GLU A 220 1.55 -6.72 -6.09
N SER A 221 1.31 -7.67 -5.18
CA SER A 221 0.71 -8.96 -5.54
C SER A 221 -0.72 -8.84 -6.08
N THR A 222 -1.46 -7.81 -5.68
CA THR A 222 -2.78 -7.48 -6.22
C THR A 222 -2.66 -6.89 -7.64
N LEU A 223 -1.70 -6.00 -7.85
CA LEU A 223 -1.47 -5.34 -9.13
C LEU A 223 -1.04 -6.35 -10.20
N GLU A 224 -0.04 -7.19 -9.92
CA GLU A 224 0.45 -8.21 -10.86
C GLU A 224 -0.65 -9.19 -11.30
N LYS A 225 -1.53 -9.59 -10.38
CA LYS A 225 -2.66 -10.48 -10.69
C LYS A 225 -3.73 -9.79 -11.50
N THR A 226 -3.91 -8.47 -11.35
CA THR A 226 -4.88 -7.73 -12.16
C THR A 226 -4.39 -7.64 -13.60
N VAL A 227 -3.13 -7.26 -13.81
CA VAL A 227 -2.50 -7.17 -15.13
C VAL A 227 -2.46 -8.51 -15.88
N ARG A 228 -2.30 -9.65 -15.17
CA ARG A 228 -2.30 -10.98 -15.81
C ARG A 228 -3.69 -11.45 -16.28
N ASN A 229 -4.76 -10.90 -15.71
CA ASN A 229 -6.14 -11.32 -15.98
C ASN A 229 -6.89 -10.39 -16.94
N ASP A 230 -6.24 -9.32 -17.39
CA ASP A 230 -6.73 -8.40 -18.43
C ASP A 230 -6.05 -8.74 -19.77
#